data_AF-R7LPQ5-F1
#
_entry.id   AF-R7LPQ5-F1
#
_cell.length_a   1.000
_cell.length_b   1.000
_cell.length_c   1.000
_cell.angle_alpha   90.00
_cell.angle_beta   90.00
_cell.angle_gamma   90.00
#
_symmetry.space_group_name_H-M   'P 1'
#
loop_
_entity.id
_entity.type
_entity.pdbx_description
1 polymer ?
#
loop_
_entity_poly.entity_id
_entity_poly.type
_entity_poly.pdbx_seq_one_letter_code
_entity_poly.pdbx_strand_id
1 'polypeptide(L)'
;MKMISKITFTPQSFIMQNNNFCGPKKGLLNSFEKGDTVSFGNAKALDTLKKGVRVKNPLVQIVSNMFEKLSTTRTSNDLGTYMATTKNADVYLRETKLGKKAQLTLSNGVFGDKSYMNFIIERESGKVPKITSSDETVSSKEAAKIVQTYLQDVE
;
A
#
# COMPACT_ATOMS: atom_id res chain seq x y z
N MET A 1 -47.32 11.00 25.59
CA MET A 1 -47.13 9.69 24.93
C MET A 1 -46.45 9.92 23.58
N LYS A 2 -45.17 9.53 23.44
CA LYS A 2 -44.38 9.69 22.22
C LYS A 2 -44.50 8.39 21.40
N MET A 3 -45.04 8.48 20.19
CA MET A 3 -45.17 7.35 19.27
C MET A 3 -43.85 7.18 18.51
N ILE A 4 -43.14 6.08 18.77
CA ILE A 4 -41.87 5.73 18.11
C ILE A 4 -42.22 5.02 16.80
N SER A 5 -41.95 5.65 15.66
CA SER A 5 -42.07 5.04 14.34
C SER A 5 -40.93 4.04 14.14
N LYS A 6 -41.25 2.75 13.96
CA LYS A 6 -40.30 1.71 13.54
C LYS A 6 -40.06 1.87 12.04
N ILE A 7 -38.84 2.22 11.65
CA ILE A 7 -38.41 2.19 10.26
C ILE A 7 -37.72 0.85 10.01
N THR A 8 -38.40 -0.05 9.30
CA THR A 8 -37.85 -1.32 8.78
C THR A 8 -37.22 -1.07 7.41
N PHE A 9 -35.89 -1.17 7.30
CA PHE A 9 -35.18 -1.22 6.03
C PHE A 9 -34.89 -2.68 5.67
N THR A 10 -35.70 -3.27 4.79
CA THR A 10 -35.34 -4.49 4.05
C THR A 10 -34.69 -4.08 2.73
N PRO A 11 -33.46 -4.52 2.41
CA PRO A 11 -32.87 -4.24 1.10
C PRO A 11 -33.62 -5.04 0.03
N GLN A 12 -34.21 -4.33 -0.94
CA GLN A 12 -34.75 -4.93 -2.15
C GLN A 12 -33.58 -5.43 -3.02
N SER A 13 -33.51 -6.75 -3.22
CA SER A 13 -32.63 -7.39 -4.19
C SER A 13 -33.12 -7.08 -5.61
N PHE A 14 -32.32 -6.38 -6.40
CA PHE A 14 -32.57 -6.22 -7.83
C PHE A 14 -32.36 -7.56 -8.55
N ILE A 15 -33.45 -8.09 -9.11
CA ILE A 15 -33.46 -9.24 -10.00
C ILE A 15 -32.98 -8.77 -11.37
N MET A 16 -31.85 -9.31 -11.84
CA MET A 16 -31.41 -9.14 -13.23
C MET A 16 -31.82 -10.37 -14.03
N GLN A 17 -32.91 -10.26 -14.81
CA GLN A 17 -33.24 -11.22 -15.87
C GLN A 17 -32.96 -10.57 -17.22
N ASN A 18 -32.11 -11.17 -18.05
CA ASN A 18 -32.54 -11.90 -19.26
C ASN A 18 -31.36 -12.28 -20.17
N ASN A 19 -31.14 -13.59 -20.28
CA ASN A 19 -30.70 -14.43 -21.41
C ASN A 19 -29.96 -13.83 -22.62
N ASN A 20 -28.78 -14.40 -22.93
CA ASN A 20 -28.58 -15.28 -24.12
C ASN A 20 -27.11 -15.76 -24.29
N PHE A 21 -26.96 -17.08 -24.24
CA PHE A 21 -26.17 -17.98 -25.12
C PHE A 21 -24.78 -17.59 -25.71
N CYS A 22 -23.81 -18.49 -25.46
CA CYS A 22 -22.62 -18.89 -26.26
C CYS A 22 -21.36 -18.00 -26.38
N GLY A 23 -20.28 -18.47 -25.73
CA GLY A 23 -18.87 -18.42 -26.21
C GLY A 23 -17.92 -17.44 -25.50
N PRO A 24 -16.64 -17.78 -25.25
CA PRO A 24 -15.68 -16.85 -24.66
C PRO A 24 -15.16 -15.91 -25.76
N LYS A 25 -15.63 -14.66 -25.78
CA LYS A 25 -15.02 -13.62 -26.62
C LYS A 25 -13.94 -12.90 -25.82
N LYS A 26 -12.69 -13.08 -26.29
CA LYS A 26 -11.55 -12.24 -25.97
C LYS A 26 -11.84 -10.78 -26.38
N GLY A 27 -11.52 -9.85 -25.48
CA GLY A 27 -11.11 -8.49 -25.83
C GLY A 27 -12.05 -7.36 -25.43
N LEU A 28 -11.47 -6.39 -24.70
CA LEU A 28 -11.92 -5.00 -24.48
C LEU A 28 -13.20 -4.83 -23.62
N LEU A 29 -13.36 -3.83 -22.75
CA LEU A 29 -12.52 -2.78 -22.16
C LEU A 29 -13.45 -2.09 -21.14
N ASN A 30 -12.93 -1.72 -19.97
CA ASN A 30 -13.34 -0.60 -19.12
C ASN A 30 -14.83 -0.37 -18.75
N SER A 31 -15.15 -0.63 -17.48
CA SER A 31 -15.95 0.30 -16.66
C SER A 31 -15.48 0.22 -15.20
N PHE A 32 -14.30 0.77 -14.93
CA PHE A 32 -13.94 1.27 -13.60
C PHE A 32 -14.11 2.78 -13.64
N GLU A 33 -15.28 3.27 -13.28
CA GLU A 33 -15.47 4.71 -13.11
C GLU A 33 -14.78 5.15 -11.80
N LYS A 34 -13.77 6.01 -11.98
CA LYS A 34 -13.15 6.91 -10.99
C LYS A 34 -12.63 6.28 -9.69
N GLY A 35 -11.58 5.51 -9.84
CA GLY A 35 -10.40 5.66 -9.00
C GLY A 35 -9.21 5.72 -9.95
N ASP A 36 -8.31 6.70 -9.83
CA ASP A 36 -7.03 6.66 -10.52
C ASP A 36 -6.28 5.40 -10.04
N THR A 37 -6.53 4.27 -10.71
CA THR A 37 -5.83 3.03 -10.46
C THR A 37 -4.43 3.25 -10.99
N VAL A 38 -3.55 3.80 -10.15
CA VAL A 38 -2.14 3.86 -10.47
C VAL A 38 -1.65 2.41 -10.52
N SER A 39 -1.69 1.84 -11.72
CA SER A 39 -1.26 0.49 -12.00
C SER A 39 0.26 0.48 -11.96
N PHE A 40 0.80 0.23 -10.77
CA PHE A 40 2.15 -0.27 -10.65
C PHE A 40 2.07 -1.76 -10.92
N GLY A 41 1.95 -2.11 -12.20
CA GLY A 41 1.98 -3.51 -12.62
C GLY A 41 3.11 -4.19 -11.87
N ASN A 42 2.76 -5.25 -11.12
CA ASN A 42 3.62 -6.04 -10.23
C ASN A 42 5.05 -5.69 -10.54
N ALA A 43 5.64 -4.79 -9.75
CA ALA A 43 6.98 -4.29 -9.98
C ALA A 43 7.84 -5.55 -10.07
N LYS A 44 8.05 -6.04 -11.30
CA LYS A 44 8.93 -7.16 -11.57
C LYS A 44 10.18 -6.63 -10.95
N ALA A 45 10.56 -7.26 -9.85
CA ALA A 45 11.67 -6.84 -9.02
C ALA A 45 12.77 -6.43 -10.00
N LEU A 46 13.51 -5.37 -9.68
CA LEU A 46 14.69 -5.02 -10.45
C LEU A 46 15.63 -6.23 -10.39
N ASP A 47 15.36 -7.21 -11.27
CA ASP A 47 15.79 -8.59 -11.23
C ASP A 47 17.16 -8.52 -11.87
N THR A 48 18.16 -8.22 -11.06
CA THR A 48 19.53 -8.34 -11.54
C THR A 48 19.80 -9.81 -11.79
N LEU A 49 19.93 -10.18 -13.06
CA LEU A 49 20.35 -11.50 -13.49
C LEU A 49 21.81 -11.72 -13.06
N LYS A 50 22.03 -12.23 -11.85
CA LYS A 50 23.29 -12.90 -11.51
C LYS A 50 23.10 -14.38 -11.83
N LYS A 51 23.74 -14.86 -12.91
CA LYS A 51 23.80 -16.28 -13.29
C LYS A 51 22.42 -16.95 -13.47
N GLY A 52 21.48 -16.29 -14.16
CA GLY A 52 20.18 -16.89 -14.50
C GLY A 52 19.16 -17.01 -13.36
N VAL A 53 19.50 -16.56 -12.14
CA VAL A 53 18.58 -16.54 -10.99
C VAL A 53 18.03 -15.12 -10.81
N ARG A 54 16.70 -14.97 -10.83
CA ARG A 54 16.01 -13.70 -10.50
C ARG A 54 16.22 -13.40 -9.02
N VAL A 55 17.02 -12.38 -8.70
CA VAL A 55 17.20 -11.93 -7.32
C VAL A 55 16.10 -10.92 -7.01
N LYS A 56 15.06 -11.36 -6.27
CA LYS A 56 14.04 -10.45 -5.74
C LYS A 56 14.71 -9.46 -4.78
N ASN A 57 14.60 -8.17 -5.06
CA ASN A 57 15.04 -7.14 -4.11
C ASN A 57 13.99 -7.06 -2.97
N PRO A 58 14.34 -7.47 -1.73
CA PRO A 58 13.37 -7.55 -0.63
C PRO A 58 12.75 -6.19 -0.31
N LEU A 59 13.49 -5.10 -0.47
CA LEU A 59 13.00 -3.74 -0.24
C LEU A 59 11.90 -3.36 -1.24
N VAL A 60 12.04 -3.75 -2.51
CA VAL A 60 11.03 -3.51 -3.55
C VAL A 60 9.73 -4.23 -3.19
N GLN A 61 9.82 -5.46 -2.69
CA GLN A 61 8.65 -6.24 -2.29
C GLN A 61 7.97 -5.63 -1.06
N ILE A 62 8.73 -5.28 -0.02
CA ILE A 62 8.21 -4.64 1.19
C ILE A 62 7.50 -3.32 0.84
N VAL A 63 8.12 -2.47 0.03
CA VAL A 63 7.50 -1.22 -0.44
C VAL A 63 6.27 -1.50 -1.31
N SER A 64 6.26 -2.58 -2.09
CA SER A 64 5.08 -2.94 -2.87
C SER A 64 3.90 -3.29 -1.95
N ASN A 65 4.12 -4.18 -0.98
CA ASN A 65 3.11 -4.60 -0.01
C ASN A 65 2.56 -3.41 0.80
N MET A 66 3.42 -2.49 1.25
CA MET A 66 2.98 -1.29 1.98
C MET A 66 2.00 -0.43 1.17
N PHE A 67 2.30 -0.20 -0.11
CA PHE A 67 1.40 0.58 -0.97
C PHE A 67 0.14 -0.19 -1.37
N GLU A 68 0.16 -1.53 -1.35
CA GLU A 68 -1.05 -2.33 -1.45
C GLU A 68 -1.94 -2.11 -0.23
N LYS A 69 -1.40 -2.17 1.00
CA LYS A 69 -2.14 -1.85 2.23
C LYS A 69 -2.72 -0.44 2.18
N LEU A 70 -1.90 0.56 1.81
CA LEU A 70 -2.37 1.94 1.63
C LEU A 70 -3.51 2.02 0.61
N SER A 71 -3.44 1.28 -0.49
CA SER A 71 -4.47 1.31 -1.53
C SER A 71 -5.83 0.83 -1.04
N THR A 72 -5.88 -0.13 -0.11
CA THR A 72 -7.14 -0.64 0.47
C THR A 72 -7.87 0.37 1.35
N THR A 73 -7.18 1.42 1.80
CA THR A 73 -7.71 2.44 2.72
C THR A 73 -8.02 3.77 2.03
N ARG A 74 -7.78 3.86 0.72
CA ARG A 74 -8.12 5.06 -0.07
C ARG A 74 -9.62 5.25 -0.13
N THR A 75 -10.04 6.51 -0.12
CA THR A 75 -11.43 6.91 -0.43
C THR A 75 -11.44 7.70 -1.73
N SER A 76 -12.61 8.14 -2.20
CA SER A 76 -12.70 9.02 -3.37
C SER A 76 -12.00 10.37 -3.15
N ASN A 77 -11.86 10.80 -1.90
CA ASN A 77 -11.41 12.13 -1.54
C ASN A 77 -10.06 12.12 -0.79
N ASP A 78 -9.64 10.99 -0.24
CA ASP A 78 -8.48 10.87 0.64
C ASP A 78 -7.47 9.81 0.18
N LEU A 79 -6.19 10.14 0.37
CA LEU A 79 -5.08 9.21 0.19
C LEU A 79 -5.06 8.15 1.30
N GLY A 80 -4.44 7.01 1.03
CA GLY A 80 -4.40 5.89 1.96
C GLY A 80 -3.64 6.20 3.25
N THR A 81 -4.09 5.62 4.35
CA THR A 81 -3.36 5.58 5.63
C THR A 81 -3.42 4.19 6.21
N TYR A 82 -2.36 3.75 6.87
CA TYR A 82 -2.30 2.42 7.46
C TYR A 82 -1.57 2.48 8.79
N MET A 83 -2.11 1.79 9.78
CA MET A 83 -1.54 1.65 11.11
C MET A 83 -1.44 0.17 11.44
N ALA A 84 -0.30 -0.24 11.98
CA ALA A 84 -0.09 -1.59 12.48
C ALA A 84 0.91 -1.59 13.63
N THR A 85 0.81 -2.60 14.49
CA THR A 85 1.84 -2.91 15.47
C THR A 85 2.59 -4.14 14.98
N THR A 86 3.89 -3.99 14.74
CA THR A 86 4.77 -5.12 14.44
C THR A 86 5.37 -5.64 15.73
N LYS A 87 6.11 -6.75 15.64
CA LYS A 87 6.87 -7.28 16.78
C LYS A 87 7.86 -6.25 17.38
N ASN A 88 8.37 -5.33 16.55
CA ASN A 88 9.51 -4.49 16.90
C ASN A 88 9.17 -3.00 17.02
N ALA A 89 8.08 -2.54 16.41
CA ALA A 89 7.64 -1.14 16.45
C ALA A 89 6.17 -0.99 16.03
N ASP A 90 5.57 0.10 16.45
CA ASP A 90 4.37 0.62 15.82
C ASP A 90 4.70 1.31 14.51
N VAL A 91 3.86 1.06 13.51
CA VAL A 91 4.01 1.51 12.14
C VAL A 91 2.83 2.39 11.81
N TYR A 92 3.12 3.62 11.39
CA TYR A 92 2.16 4.49 10.77
C TYR A 92 2.61 4.88 9.37
N LEU A 93 1.80 4.56 8.37
CA LEU A 93 2.00 4.90 6.97
C LEU A 93 0.94 5.89 6.54
N ARG A 94 1.37 6.95 5.85
CA ARG A 94 0.48 7.92 5.24
C ARG A 94 0.92 8.19 3.82
N GLU A 95 0.06 7.89 2.86
CA GLU A 95 0.30 8.22 1.48
C GLU A 95 0.25 9.75 1.28
N THR A 96 1.29 10.29 0.64
CA THR A 96 1.45 11.75 0.39
C THR A 96 1.33 12.08 -1.08
N LYS A 97 1.57 11.09 -1.95
CA LYS A 97 1.30 11.18 -3.39
C LYS A 97 0.79 9.84 -3.87
N LEU A 98 -0.41 9.83 -4.47
CA LEU A 98 -1.09 8.62 -4.93
C LEU A 98 -0.14 7.65 -5.64
N GLY A 99 0.07 6.51 -4.99
CA GLY A 99 0.88 5.40 -5.45
C GLY A 99 2.40 5.62 -5.43
N LYS A 100 2.87 6.86 -5.26
CA LYS A 100 4.24 7.25 -5.57
C LYS A 100 5.05 7.61 -4.34
N LYS A 101 4.44 8.25 -3.34
CA LYS A 101 5.12 8.70 -2.14
C LYS A 101 4.29 8.44 -0.89
N ALA A 102 4.95 8.02 0.17
CA ALA A 102 4.37 7.86 1.49
C ALA A 102 5.34 8.32 2.57
N GLN A 103 4.80 8.81 3.67
CA GLN A 103 5.50 9.01 4.93
C GLN A 103 5.33 7.74 5.79
N LEU A 104 6.42 7.30 6.39
CA LEU A 104 6.46 6.23 7.37
C LEU A 104 6.94 6.82 8.71
N THR A 105 6.19 6.56 9.76
CA THR A 105 6.59 6.81 11.14
C THR A 105 6.70 5.46 11.86
N LEU A 106 7.86 5.23 12.48
CA LEU A 106 8.09 4.10 13.37
C LEU A 106 8.16 4.64 14.80
N SER A 107 7.37 4.07 15.72
CA SER A 107 7.37 4.45 17.14
C SER A 107 7.40 3.20 18.02
N ASN A 108 7.66 3.37 19.32
CA ASN A 108 7.67 2.26 20.29
C ASN A 108 8.65 1.12 19.92
N GLY A 109 9.70 1.44 19.17
CA GLY A 109 10.80 0.55 18.83
C GLY A 109 12.13 1.03 19.43
N VAL A 110 13.21 0.33 19.10
CA VAL A 110 14.56 0.67 19.57
C VAL A 110 15.26 1.56 18.54
N PHE A 111 15.28 2.87 18.80
CA PHE A 111 15.84 3.89 17.89
C PHE A 111 16.95 4.74 18.55
N GLY A 112 17.73 4.14 19.46
CA GLY A 112 18.71 4.87 20.28
C GLY A 112 18.00 5.85 21.22
N ASP A 113 18.41 7.12 21.20
CA ASP A 113 17.86 8.17 22.07
C ASP A 113 16.51 8.74 21.59
N LYS A 114 15.92 8.17 20.54
CA LYS A 114 14.71 8.69 19.89
C LYS A 114 13.51 7.82 20.19
N SER A 115 12.37 8.45 20.48
CA SER A 115 11.09 7.76 20.70
C SER A 115 10.40 7.33 19.40
N TYR A 116 10.79 7.94 18.27
CA TYR A 116 10.26 7.63 16.94
C TYR A 116 11.26 7.97 15.83
N MET A 117 11.06 7.39 14.65
CA MET A 117 11.76 7.72 13.43
C MET A 117 10.78 8.01 12.30
N ASN A 118 11.11 8.97 11.44
CA ASN A 118 10.31 9.33 10.28
C ASN A 118 11.10 9.12 8.99
N PHE A 119 10.43 8.55 7.99
CA PHE A 119 10.99 8.30 6.68
C PHE A 119 10.02 8.76 5.60
N ILE A 120 10.58 9.15 4.45
CA ILE A 120 9.86 9.32 3.21
C ILE A 120 10.24 8.17 2.28
N ILE A 121 9.23 7.49 1.74
CA ILE A 121 9.35 6.39 0.81
C ILE A 121 8.84 6.86 -0.54
N GLU A 122 9.72 6.84 -1.54
CA GLU A 122 9.38 7.15 -2.92
C GLU A 122 9.55 5.91 -3.79
N ARG A 123 8.53 5.59 -4.59
CA ARG A 123 8.57 4.49 -5.56
C ARG A 123 8.29 5.01 -6.97
N GLU A 124 8.98 4.41 -7.93
CA GLU A 124 8.79 4.65 -9.34
C GLU A 124 8.85 3.30 -10.08
N SER A 125 8.09 3.19 -11.17
CA SER A 125 8.07 1.95 -11.97
C SER A 125 9.48 1.63 -12.48
N GLY A 126 9.90 0.37 -12.29
CA GLY A 126 11.20 -0.12 -12.77
C GLY A 126 12.41 0.44 -12.02
N LYS A 127 12.25 1.10 -10.87
CA LYS A 127 13.36 1.60 -10.04
C LYS A 127 13.30 1.04 -8.62
N VAL A 128 14.47 0.98 -7.96
CA VAL A 128 14.54 0.67 -6.52
C VAL A 128 13.90 1.83 -5.75
N PRO A 129 13.05 1.57 -4.74
CA PRO A 129 12.51 2.61 -3.89
C PRO A 129 13.60 3.48 -3.27
N LYS A 130 13.37 4.78 -3.24
CA LYS A 130 14.22 5.73 -2.53
C LYS A 130 13.64 5.93 -1.14
N ILE A 131 14.47 5.75 -0.13
CA ILE A 131 14.10 5.97 1.28
C ILE A 131 15.02 7.04 1.84
N THR A 132 14.41 8.06 2.43
CA THR A 132 15.11 9.15 3.10
C THR A 132 14.60 9.27 4.52
N SER A 133 15.51 9.30 5.48
CA SER A 133 15.18 9.64 6.86
C SER A 133 14.92 11.15 6.96
N SER A 134 14.02 11.55 7.84
CA SER A 134 13.89 12.96 8.26
C SER A 134 15.04 13.39 9.18
N ASP A 135 15.80 12.43 9.71
CA ASP A 135 17.00 12.66 10.49
C ASP A 135 18.23 12.67 9.58
N GLU A 136 18.90 13.83 9.51
CA GLU A 136 20.06 14.07 8.65
C GLU A 136 21.27 13.18 9.01
N THR A 137 21.33 12.65 10.23
CA THR A 137 22.41 11.76 10.68
C THR A 137 22.28 10.34 10.12
N VAL A 138 21.08 9.96 9.65
CA VAL A 138 20.81 8.62 9.13
C VAL A 138 20.99 8.61 7.62
N SER A 139 22.01 7.89 7.16
CA SER A 139 22.29 7.74 5.73
C SER A 139 21.14 7.01 5.00
N SER A 140 20.99 7.24 3.69
CA SER A 140 19.96 6.56 2.87
C SER A 140 20.07 5.02 2.89
N LYS A 141 21.30 4.49 2.97
CA LYS A 141 21.56 3.05 3.06
C LYS A 141 21.10 2.48 4.39
N GLU A 142 21.30 3.23 5.47
CA GLU A 142 20.85 2.83 6.81
C GLU A 142 19.33 2.95 6.95
N ALA A 143 18.74 4.03 6.45
CA ALA A 143 17.29 4.20 6.39
C ALA A 143 16.62 3.02 5.67
N ALA A 144 17.17 2.59 4.53
CA ALA A 144 16.66 1.43 3.81
C ALA A 144 16.73 0.13 4.61
N LYS A 145 17.81 -0.08 5.39
CA LYS A 145 17.93 -1.24 6.28
C LYS A 145 16.91 -1.20 7.41
N ILE A 146 16.74 -0.04 8.05
CA ILE A 146 15.76 0.14 9.14
C ILE A 146 14.35 -0.17 8.62
N VAL A 147 13.94 0.45 7.51
CA VAL A 147 12.65 0.18 6.87
C VAL A 147 12.48 -1.31 6.56
N GLN A 148 13.52 -1.95 6.01
CA GLN A 148 13.47 -3.39 5.74
C GLN A 148 13.26 -4.21 7.02
N THR A 149 14.00 -3.93 8.09
CA THR A 149 13.91 -4.68 9.36
C THR A 149 12.55 -4.54 10.03
N TYR A 150 11.99 -3.33 10.07
CA TYR A 150 10.74 -3.08 10.80
C TYR A 150 9.48 -3.41 9.98
N LEU A 151 9.58 -3.51 8.66
CA LEU A 151 8.41 -3.72 7.79
C LEU A 151 8.40 -5.09 7.11
N GLN A 152 9.39 -5.94 7.39
CA GLN A 152 9.43 -7.31 6.86
C GLN A 152 8.29 -8.18 7.40
N ASP A 153 7.83 -7.91 8.62
CA ASP A 153 6.80 -8.70 9.32
C ASP A 153 5.42 -8.01 9.34
N VAL A 154 5.24 -6.95 8.53
CA VAL A 154 3.93 -6.29 8.40
C VAL A 154 3.06 -7.14 7.46
N GLU A 155 2.17 -7.94 8.04
CA GLU A 155 1.23 -8.81 7.32
C GLU A 155 -0.02 -8.11 6.77
#